data_AF-A0A4T0FHG1-F1
#
_entry.id   AF-A0A4T0FHG1-F1
#
_cell.length_a   1.000
_cell.length_b   1.000
_cell.length_c   1.000
_cell.angle_alpha   90.00
_cell.angle_beta   90.00
_cell.angle_gamma   90.00
#
_symmetry.space_group_name_H-M   'P 1'
#
loop_
_entity.id
_entity.type
_entity.pdbx_description
1 polymer ?
#
loop_
_entity_poly.entity_id
_entity_poly.type
_entity_poly.pdbx_seq_one_letter_code
_entity_poly.pdbx_strand_id
1 'polypeptide(L)'
;MNDAFETYRDMYFDGGLSSVYLWDLDGTGNFAGVILVKKAVDDGCWDSVHVVEVSTHGREANYKLTTTVILSLRDADDKASTNLAGSLTRQCETNASVAANSAHIANIGRLVEEHERGIRNSLAEVYLGKTKDILNEVRIINGHGEEQRKRSLQQELLGKLKR
;
A
#
# COMPACT_ATOMS: atom_id res chain seq x y z
N MET A 1 0.71 -21.30 8.85
CA MET A 1 0.84 -20.02 8.11
C MET A 1 -0.50 -19.31 8.00
N ASN A 2 -1.59 -20.01 7.65
CA ASN A 2 -2.95 -19.46 7.75
C ASN A 2 -3.23 -18.86 9.14
N ASP A 3 -3.03 -19.60 10.22
CA ASP A 3 -3.29 -19.12 11.59
C ASP A 3 -2.48 -17.86 11.96
N ALA A 4 -1.24 -17.77 11.47
CA ALA A 4 -0.39 -16.60 11.68
C ALA A 4 -0.93 -15.37 10.94
N PHE A 5 -1.39 -15.54 9.70
CA PHE A 5 -1.98 -14.46 8.93
C PHE A 5 -3.43 -14.14 9.32
N GLU A 6 -4.13 -15.07 9.94
CA GLU A 6 -5.41 -14.81 10.60
C GLU A 6 -5.20 -13.90 11.83
N THR A 7 -4.19 -14.19 12.64
CA THR A 7 -3.80 -13.32 13.76
C THR A 7 -3.35 -11.94 13.26
N TYR A 8 -2.56 -11.88 12.18
CA TYR A 8 -2.19 -10.62 11.52
C TYR A 8 -3.42 -9.84 11.06
N ARG A 9 -4.35 -10.50 10.36
CA ARG A 9 -5.60 -9.87 9.92
C ARG A 9 -6.34 -9.26 11.09
N ASP A 10 -6.50 -9.99 12.19
CA ASP A 10 -7.24 -9.50 13.36
C ASP A 10 -6.58 -8.28 13.99
N MET A 11 -5.24 -8.28 14.10
CA MET A 11 -4.51 -7.14 14.66
C MET A 11 -4.60 -5.86 13.81
N TYR A 12 -4.60 -5.97 12.47
CA TYR A 12 -4.53 -4.80 11.58
C TYR A 12 -5.87 -4.39 10.95
N PHE A 13 -6.81 -5.32 10.81
CA PHE A 13 -8.08 -5.12 10.09
C PHE A 13 -9.33 -5.34 10.96
N ASP A 14 -9.17 -5.85 12.19
CA ASP A 14 -10.27 -6.13 13.12
C ASP A 14 -11.38 -6.95 12.43
N GLY A 15 -10.98 -8.10 11.86
CA GLY A 15 -11.81 -9.00 11.06
C GLY A 15 -11.58 -8.92 9.54
N GLY A 16 -12.49 -9.52 8.76
CA GLY A 16 -12.35 -9.73 7.32
C GLY A 16 -11.98 -11.18 6.97
N LEU A 17 -11.45 -11.41 5.77
CA LEU A 17 -11.02 -12.74 5.32
C LEU A 17 -9.52 -12.73 5.02
N SER A 18 -8.84 -13.80 5.43
CA SER A 18 -7.45 -14.05 5.05
C SER A 18 -7.30 -15.48 4.53
N SER A 19 -6.46 -15.69 3.54
CA SER A 19 -6.16 -17.03 3.02
C SER A 19 -4.72 -17.10 2.53
N VAL A 20 -4.05 -18.19 2.85
CA VAL A 20 -2.68 -18.46 2.42
C VAL A 20 -2.63 -19.78 1.68
N TYR A 21 -2.07 -19.75 0.47
CA TYR A 21 -1.82 -20.93 -0.35
C TYR A 21 -0.34 -21.00 -0.67
N LEU A 22 0.26 -22.18 -0.50
CA LEU A 22 1.66 -22.45 -0.81
C LEU A 22 1.73 -23.53 -1.87
N TRP A 23 2.71 -23.44 -2.77
CA TRP A 23 3.02 -24.47 -3.74
C TRP A 23 4.54 -24.64 -3.86
N ASP A 24 4.95 -25.88 -4.14
CA ASP A 24 6.35 -26.21 -4.40
C ASP A 24 6.71 -25.72 -5.81
N LEU A 25 7.93 -25.20 -5.98
CA LEU A 25 8.40 -24.73 -7.28
C LEU A 25 9.12 -25.84 -8.05
N ASP A 26 9.96 -26.66 -7.41
CA ASP A 26 10.85 -27.59 -8.12
C ASP A 26 11.31 -28.79 -7.26
N GLY A 27 10.72 -29.04 -6.08
CA GLY A 27 11.10 -30.17 -5.20
C GLY A 27 12.50 -30.06 -4.58
N THR A 28 13.19 -28.93 -4.79
CA THR A 28 14.54 -28.61 -4.29
C THR A 28 14.54 -27.85 -2.97
N GLY A 29 13.37 -27.70 -2.33
CA GLY A 29 13.16 -26.92 -1.11
C GLY A 29 12.70 -25.47 -1.36
N ASN A 30 12.68 -25.05 -2.62
CA ASN A 30 12.10 -23.77 -3.03
C ASN A 30 10.58 -23.87 -3.06
N PHE A 31 9.90 -22.82 -2.59
CA PHE A 31 8.45 -22.76 -2.61
C PHE A 31 7.99 -21.34 -2.90
N ALA A 32 6.78 -21.24 -3.41
CA ALA A 32 6.09 -19.96 -3.54
C ALA A 32 4.77 -20.01 -2.78
N GLY A 33 4.23 -18.82 -2.55
CA GLY A 33 2.99 -18.67 -1.84
C GLY A 33 2.27 -17.40 -2.21
N VAL A 34 0.97 -17.42 -1.97
CA VAL A 34 0.15 -16.22 -2.01
C VAL A 34 -0.55 -16.06 -0.66
N ILE A 35 -0.46 -14.84 -0.12
CA ILE A 35 -1.23 -14.38 1.03
C ILE A 35 -2.28 -13.40 0.51
N LEU A 36 -3.53 -13.67 0.83
CA LEU A 36 -4.69 -12.87 0.46
C LEU A 36 -5.32 -12.31 1.72
N VAL A 37 -5.64 -11.01 1.72
CA VAL A 37 -6.43 -10.36 2.77
C VAL A 37 -7.52 -9.53 2.10
N LYS A 38 -8.77 -9.72 2.53
CA LYS A 38 -9.92 -8.94 2.07
C LYS A 38 -10.66 -8.39 3.27
N LYS A 39 -10.77 -7.07 3.34
CA LYS A 39 -11.62 -6.35 4.28
C LYS A 39 -12.62 -5.50 3.50
N ALA A 40 -13.90 -5.85 3.61
CA ALA A 40 -15.00 -5.03 3.13
C ALA A 40 -15.64 -4.30 4.31
N VAL A 41 -16.01 -3.05 4.07
CA VAL A 41 -16.89 -2.21 4.90
C VAL A 41 -17.97 -1.64 3.97
N ASP A 42 -19.02 -1.05 4.53
CA ASP A 42 -20.18 -0.60 3.74
C ASP A 42 -19.80 0.35 2.59
N ASP A 43 -18.82 1.22 2.86
CA ASP A 43 -18.39 2.30 1.98
C ASP A 43 -17.00 2.06 1.37
N GLY A 44 -16.47 0.83 1.43
CA GLY A 44 -15.15 0.57 0.90
C GLY A 44 -14.67 -0.86 0.99
N CYS A 45 -13.66 -1.17 0.18
CA CYS A 45 -13.02 -2.47 0.18
C CYS A 45 -11.51 -2.33 0.05
N TRP A 46 -10.81 -3.10 0.87
CA TRP A 46 -9.38 -3.30 0.86
C TRP A 46 -9.07 -4.75 0.48
N ASP A 47 -8.35 -4.93 -0.62
CA ASP A 47 -7.88 -6.23 -1.08
C ASP A 47 -6.35 -6.21 -1.19
N SER A 48 -5.67 -7.05 -0.40
CA SER A 48 -4.22 -7.25 -0.47
C SER A 48 -3.89 -8.62 -1.03
N VAL A 49 -2.96 -8.64 -1.99
CA VAL A 49 -2.39 -9.84 -2.58
C VAL A 49 -0.87 -9.77 -2.44
N HIS A 50 -0.31 -10.71 -1.69
CA HIS A 50 1.14 -10.82 -1.51
C HIS A 50 1.61 -12.13 -2.12
N VAL A 51 2.31 -12.08 -3.24
CA VAL A 51 2.96 -13.23 -3.84
C VAL A 51 4.41 -13.27 -3.36
N VAL A 52 4.80 -14.37 -2.74
CA VAL A 52 6.16 -14.59 -2.24
C VAL A 52 6.78 -15.77 -2.97
N GLU A 53 8.00 -15.58 -3.44
CA GLU A 53 8.88 -16.63 -3.97
C GLU A 53 10.04 -16.79 -2.98
N VAL A 54 10.30 -18.02 -2.54
CA VAL A 54 11.35 -18.34 -1.56
C VAL A 54 12.34 -19.29 -2.20
N SER A 55 13.59 -18.84 -2.32
CA SER A 55 14.71 -19.66 -2.80
C SER A 55 15.66 -19.99 -1.65
N THR A 56 15.69 -21.25 -1.25
CA THR A 56 16.50 -21.70 -0.10
C THR A 56 17.90 -22.13 -0.52
N HIS A 57 18.91 -21.59 0.17
CA HIS A 57 20.33 -21.88 -0.04
C HIS A 57 20.97 -22.24 1.30
N GLY A 58 20.85 -23.50 1.71
CA GLY A 58 21.38 -23.97 3.00
C GLY A 58 20.65 -23.35 4.20
N ARG A 59 21.33 -22.46 4.95
CA ARG A 59 20.78 -21.74 6.12
C ARG A 59 20.37 -20.30 5.81
N GLU A 60 20.36 -19.93 4.54
CA GLU A 60 19.86 -18.64 4.08
C GLU A 60 18.75 -18.86 3.07
N ALA A 61 17.83 -17.92 2.98
CA ALA A 61 16.80 -17.90 1.96
C ALA A 61 16.68 -16.50 1.37
N ASN A 62 16.51 -16.47 0.05
CA ASN A 62 16.15 -15.28 -0.69
C ASN A 62 14.62 -15.23 -0.78
N TYR A 63 14.05 -14.10 -0.38
CA TYR A 63 12.61 -13.85 -0.40
C TYR A 63 12.34 -12.74 -1.40
N LYS A 64 11.58 -13.06 -2.44
CA LYS A 64 11.08 -12.08 -3.39
C LYS A 64 9.59 -11.92 -3.20
N LEU A 65 9.18 -10.72 -2.77
CA LEU A 65 7.80 -10.40 -2.42
C LEU A 65 7.25 -9.38 -3.40
N THR A 66 6.17 -9.75 -4.10
CA THR A 66 5.35 -8.84 -4.89
C THR A 66 4.05 -8.60 -4.14
N THR A 67 3.81 -7.36 -3.72
CA THR A 67 2.57 -6.96 -3.04
C THR A 67 1.75 -6.05 -3.93
N THR A 68 0.48 -6.38 -4.11
CA THR A 68 -0.52 -5.54 -4.75
C THR A 68 -1.63 -5.27 -3.75
N VAL A 69 -1.95 -4.00 -3.54
CA VAL A 69 -3.12 -3.57 -2.76
C VAL A 69 -4.08 -2.86 -3.69
N ILE A 70 -5.35 -3.23 -3.60
CA ILE A 70 -6.45 -2.59 -4.29
C ILE A 70 -7.35 -1.95 -3.23
N LEU A 71 -7.60 -0.67 -3.38
CA LEU A 71 -8.46 0.12 -2.52
C LEU A 71 -9.62 0.66 -3.35
N SER A 72 -10.83 0.49 -2.82
CA SER A 72 -12.02 1.17 -3.31
C SER A 72 -12.71 1.84 -2.13
N LEU A 73 -13.10 3.09 -2.31
CA LEU A 73 -13.80 3.92 -1.35
C LEU A 73 -14.95 4.58 -2.08
N ARG A 74 -16.15 4.48 -1.51
CA ARG A 74 -17.34 5.14 -2.00
C ARG A 74 -17.86 6.04 -0.90
N ASP A 75 -18.17 7.28 -1.26
CA ASP A 75 -18.93 8.16 -0.40
C ASP A 75 -20.42 8.05 -0.79
N ALA A 76 -21.24 7.62 0.16
CA ALA A 76 -22.68 7.42 -0.02
C ALA A 76 -23.49 8.68 0.33
N ASP A 77 -22.94 9.87 0.07
CA ASP A 77 -23.64 11.12 0.32
C ASP A 77 -24.57 11.49 -0.87
N ASP A 78 -25.82 11.79 -0.55
CA ASP A 78 -26.96 11.90 -1.48
C ASP A 78 -26.85 13.08 -2.48
N LYS A 79 -25.90 14.00 -2.22
CA LYS A 79 -25.71 15.23 -3.01
C LYS A 79 -24.52 15.17 -3.97
N ALA A 80 -23.56 14.27 -3.75
CA ALA A 80 -22.38 14.12 -4.58
C ALA A 80 -21.68 12.79 -4.28
N SER A 81 -22.10 11.71 -4.95
CA SER A 81 -21.42 10.42 -4.82
C SER A 81 -20.00 10.52 -5.36
N THR A 82 -18.99 10.33 -4.51
CA THR A 82 -17.60 10.20 -4.95
C THR A 82 -17.18 8.73 -4.88
N ASN A 83 -16.47 8.27 -5.90
CA ASN A 83 -15.91 6.93 -5.93
C ASN A 83 -14.42 7.04 -6.22
N LEU A 84 -13.61 6.55 -5.29
CA LEU A 84 -12.16 6.57 -5.36
C LEU A 84 -11.68 5.13 -5.35
N ALA A 85 -11.17 4.68 -6.48
CA ALA A 85 -10.64 3.33 -6.62
C ALA A 85 -9.26 3.34 -7.25
N GLY A 86 -8.43 2.39 -6.84
CA GLY A 86 -7.30 1.95 -7.64
C GLY A 86 -6.35 1.04 -6.87
N SER A 87 -5.16 0.87 -7.42
CA SER A 87 -4.22 -0.15 -6.97
C SER A 87 -2.79 0.35 -6.92
N LEU A 88 -2.01 -0.17 -5.98
CA LEU A 88 -0.57 0.04 -5.91
C LEU A 88 0.15 -1.32 -5.82
N THR A 89 1.14 -1.52 -6.67
CA THR A 89 2.00 -2.72 -6.66
C THR A 89 3.43 -2.34 -6.33
N ARG A 90 4.08 -3.10 -5.44
CA ARG A 90 5.50 -2.98 -5.10
C ARG A 90 6.16 -4.35 -5.06
N GLN A 91 7.47 -4.35 -5.29
CA GLN A 91 8.31 -5.54 -5.23
C GLN A 91 9.50 -5.28 -4.30
N CYS A 92 9.89 -6.28 -3.53
CA CYS A 92 11.20 -6.31 -2.88
C CYS A 92 11.84 -7.68 -3.00
N GLU A 93 13.13 -7.68 -2.81
CA GLU A 93 13.95 -8.87 -2.64
C GLU A 93 14.80 -8.70 -1.39
N THR A 94 14.87 -9.71 -0.55
CA THR A 94 15.64 -9.66 0.70
C THR A 94 16.16 -11.04 1.05
N ASN A 95 17.41 -11.11 1.49
CA ASN A 95 18.00 -12.33 2.03
C ASN A 95 17.84 -12.35 3.55
N ALA A 96 17.45 -13.49 4.11
CA ALA A 96 17.41 -13.67 5.56
C ALA A 96 17.86 -15.08 5.95
N SER A 97 18.48 -15.17 7.13
CA SER A 97 18.89 -16.45 7.71
C SER A 97 17.68 -17.26 8.17
N VAL A 98 17.77 -18.58 7.98
CA VAL A 98 16.77 -19.58 8.34
C VAL A 98 17.40 -20.54 9.34
N ALA A 99 17.18 -20.27 10.62
CA ALA A 99 17.65 -21.13 11.70
C ALA A 99 16.78 -22.39 11.88
N ALA A 100 15.49 -22.28 11.55
CA ALA A 100 14.50 -23.36 11.60
C ALA A 100 13.42 -23.12 10.55
N ASN A 101 12.67 -24.16 10.16
CA ASN A 101 11.62 -24.03 9.15
C ASN A 101 10.51 -23.03 9.55
N SER A 102 10.26 -22.85 10.85
CA SER A 102 9.34 -21.84 11.37
C SER A 102 9.81 -20.40 11.12
N ALA A 103 11.12 -20.19 10.89
CA ALA A 103 11.68 -18.87 10.61
C ALA A 103 11.19 -18.30 9.28
N HIS A 104 10.82 -19.16 8.31
CA HIS A 104 10.24 -18.69 7.04
C HIS A 104 8.95 -17.91 7.28
N ILE A 105 8.07 -18.39 8.17
CA ILE A 105 6.80 -17.70 8.48
C ILE A 105 7.08 -16.32 9.08
N ALA A 106 8.02 -16.24 10.03
CA ALA A 106 8.37 -14.98 10.68
C ALA A 106 9.04 -13.99 9.70
N ASN A 107 9.92 -14.47 8.83
CA ASN A 107 10.59 -13.63 7.83
C ASN A 107 9.59 -13.11 6.79
N ILE A 108 8.70 -13.97 6.28
CA ILE A 108 7.65 -13.57 5.34
C ILE A 108 6.68 -12.59 6.00
N GLY A 109 6.24 -12.86 7.23
CA GLY A 109 5.35 -11.97 7.98
C GLY A 109 5.93 -10.57 8.14
N ARG A 110 7.22 -10.46 8.51
CA ARG A 110 7.92 -9.16 8.62
C ARG A 110 7.99 -8.41 7.29
N LEU A 111 8.26 -9.12 6.19
CA LEU A 111 8.32 -8.53 4.85
C LEU A 111 6.94 -8.02 4.41
N VAL A 112 5.88 -8.80 4.64
CA VAL A 112 4.50 -8.40 4.33
C VAL A 112 4.10 -7.17 5.13
N GLU A 113 4.36 -7.16 6.44
CA GLU A 113 3.99 -6.04 7.32
C GLU A 113 4.68 -4.72 6.92
N GLU A 114 5.99 -4.74 6.69
CA GLU A 114 6.74 -3.55 6.27
C GLU A 114 6.21 -3.00 4.94
N HIS A 115 5.96 -3.89 3.97
CA HIS A 115 5.48 -3.48 2.67
C HIS A 115 4.05 -2.96 2.67
N GLU A 116 3.15 -3.62 3.39
CA GLU A 116 1.76 -3.19 3.47
C GLU A 116 1.67 -1.84 4.18
N ARG A 117 2.46 -1.61 5.25
CA ARG A 117 2.60 -0.30 5.89
C ARG A 117 3.13 0.75 4.91
N GLY A 118 4.16 0.43 4.13
CA GLY A 118 4.70 1.34 3.12
C GLY A 118 3.69 1.68 2.02
N ILE A 119 2.92 0.70 1.54
CA ILE A 119 1.87 0.89 0.54
C ILE A 119 0.73 1.72 1.11
N ARG A 120 0.28 1.46 2.34
CA ARG A 120 -0.76 2.23 3.02
C ARG A 120 -0.41 3.71 3.11
N ASN A 121 0.83 4.03 3.49
CA ASN A 121 1.31 5.41 3.54
C ASN A 121 1.27 6.08 2.16
N SER A 122 1.71 5.37 1.12
CA SER A 122 1.71 5.91 -0.24
C SER A 122 0.32 6.00 -0.86
N LEU A 123 -0.59 5.09 -0.53
CA LEU A 123 -1.99 5.21 -0.92
C LEU A 123 -2.61 6.47 -0.29
N ALA A 124 -2.36 6.73 0.99
CA ALA A 124 -2.85 7.94 1.65
C ALA A 124 -2.34 9.23 0.96
N GLU A 125 -1.04 9.29 0.64
CA GLU A 125 -0.45 10.45 -0.03
C GLU A 125 -0.94 10.63 -1.47
N VAL A 126 -0.96 9.55 -2.26
CA VAL A 126 -1.30 9.63 -3.70
C VAL A 126 -2.80 9.79 -3.92
N TYR A 127 -3.63 9.00 -3.25
CA TYR A 127 -5.07 8.98 -3.53
C TYR A 127 -5.80 10.21 -3.00
N LEU A 128 -5.43 10.69 -1.80
CA LEU A 128 -6.09 11.87 -1.22
C LEU A 128 -5.33 13.17 -1.51
N GLY A 129 -4.00 13.12 -1.54
CA GLY A 129 -3.18 14.31 -1.80
C GLY A 129 -3.27 14.73 -3.27
N LYS A 130 -2.79 13.89 -4.20
CA LYS A 130 -2.71 14.29 -5.61
C LYS A 130 -4.07 14.52 -6.25
N THR A 131 -5.07 13.69 -5.94
CA THR A 131 -6.43 13.88 -6.47
C THR A 131 -7.01 15.22 -6.03
N LYS A 132 -6.79 15.60 -4.77
CA LYS A 132 -7.21 16.91 -4.25
C LYS A 132 -6.46 18.06 -4.92
N ASP A 133 -5.16 17.92 -5.13
CA ASP A 133 -4.35 18.95 -5.81
C ASP A 133 -4.84 19.16 -7.24
N ILE A 134 -5.04 18.07 -8.01
CA ILE A 134 -5.58 18.13 -9.38
C ILE A 134 -6.99 18.74 -9.38
N LEU A 135 -7.84 18.36 -8.42
CA LEU A 135 -9.20 18.90 -8.34
C LEU A 135 -9.21 20.40 -8.02
N ASN A 136 -8.27 20.87 -7.18
CA ASN A 136 -8.09 22.29 -6.88
C ASN A 136 -7.47 23.07 -8.05
N GLU A 137 -6.66 22.42 -8.91
CA GLU A 137 -6.16 23.05 -10.14
C GLU A 137 -7.27 23.20 -11.17
N VAL A 138 -8.13 22.18 -11.33
CA VAL A 138 -9.24 22.21 -12.29
C VAL A 138 -10.35 23.14 -11.82
N ARG A 139 -10.60 23.20 -10.52
CA ARG A 139 -11.60 24.08 -9.91
C ARG A 139 -10.91 25.27 -9.25
N ILE A 140 -10.87 26.40 -9.96
CA ILE A 140 -10.45 27.69 -9.39
C ILE A 140 -11.48 28.14 -8.34
N ILE A 141 -11.34 27.67 -7.10
CA ILE A 141 -12.23 28.01 -5.97
C ILE A 141 -11.98 29.47 -5.53
N ASN A 142 -10.73 29.93 -5.64
CA ASN A 142 -10.36 31.30 -5.37
C ASN A 142 -10.31 32.04 -6.70
N GLY A 143 -11.33 32.84 -6.99
CA GLY A 143 -11.42 33.59 -8.24
C GLY A 143 -10.14 34.38 -8.54
N HIS A 144 -9.96 34.80 -9.81
CA HIS A 144 -8.77 35.45 -10.40
C HIS A 144 -8.02 36.49 -9.53
N GLY A 145 -8.64 37.06 -8.50
CA GLY A 145 -8.03 37.94 -7.51
C GLY A 145 -6.92 37.31 -6.66
N GLU A 146 -6.96 36.02 -6.30
CA GLU A 146 -5.87 35.42 -5.51
C GLU A 146 -4.60 35.21 -6.31
N GLU A 147 -4.73 34.88 -7.59
CA GLU A 147 -3.58 34.73 -8.48
C GLU A 147 -2.93 36.08 -8.79
N GLN A 148 -3.73 37.14 -8.90
CA GLN A 148 -3.23 38.52 -8.88
C GLN A 148 -2.53 38.88 -7.57
N ARG A 149 -3.07 38.45 -6.41
CA ARG A 149 -2.50 38.72 -5.08
C ARG A 149 -1.18 37.96 -4.86
N LYS A 150 -1.07 36.72 -5.35
CA LYS A 150 0.18 35.94 -5.39
C LYS A 150 1.21 36.61 -6.28
N ARG A 151 0.82 37.06 -7.48
CA ARG A 151 1.71 37.81 -8.38
C ARG A 151 2.18 39.13 -7.79
N SER A 152 1.31 39.89 -7.12
CA SER A 152 1.69 41.14 -6.45
C SER A 152 2.64 40.89 -5.28
N LEU A 153 2.39 39.86 -4.45
CA LEU A 153 3.30 39.48 -3.37
C LEU A 153 4.67 39.03 -3.90
N GLN A 154 4.69 38.25 -4.99
CA GLN A 154 5.94 37.83 -5.65
C GLN A 154 6.74 39.03 -6.16
N GLN A 155 6.08 40.01 -6.78
CA GLN A 155 6.74 41.26 -7.20
C GLN A 155 7.28 42.06 -6.00
N GLU A 156 6.53 42.13 -4.90
CA GLU A 156 6.94 42.84 -3.70
C GLU A 156 8.15 42.19 -3.01
N LEU A 157 8.18 40.85 -2.94
CA LEU A 157 9.30 40.07 -2.41
C LEU A 157 10.55 40.21 -3.29
N LEU A 158 10.41 40.13 -4.61
CA LEU A 158 11.51 40.36 -5.56
C LEU A 158 12.04 41.80 -5.49
N GLY A 159 11.17 42.77 -5.24
CA GLY A 159 11.55 44.16 -4.99
C GLY A 159 12.37 44.34 -3.71
N LYS A 160 12.06 43.58 -2.65
CA LYS A 160 12.82 43.60 -1.39
C LYS A 160 14.14 42.84 -1.44
N LEU A 161 14.27 41.83 -2.30
CA LEU A 161 15.51 41.08 -2.51
C LEU A 161 16.53 41.81 -3.41
N LYS A 162 16.10 42.83 -4.17
CA LYS A 162 16.98 43.67 -5.01
C LYS A 162 17.51 44.91 -4.30
N ARG A 163 17.29 45.05 -2.98
CA ARG A 163 17.81 46.12 -2.13
C ARG A 163 18.90 45.61 -1.22
#